data_AF-A0A1A8D7X7-F1
#
_entry.id   AF-A0A1A8D7X7-F1
#
_cell.length_a   1.000
_cell.length_b   1.000
_cell.length_c   1.000
_cell.angle_alpha   90.00
_cell.angle_beta   90.00
_cell.angle_gamma   90.00
#
_symmetry.space_group_name_H-M   'P 1'
#
loop_
_entity.id
_entity.type
_entity.pdbx_description
1 polymer ?
#
loop_
_entity_poly.entity_id
_entity_poly.type
_entity_poly.pdbx_seq_one_letter_code
_entity_poly.pdbx_strand_id
1 'polypeptide(L)'
;KPAKNIDDSKPESLEAHKIKTAFFTHPTLTEIGRRLVSHYFLLTEEELTMWEEDPESFAVEEAGGDSWKYSLRPCTEVLFLDIFHNYSQTLTPVLLDMVQNLQGPTDVEDRVQLLMKDAVYNAVGLAAYELFDTVDFDQWFKNQLLGELQVTHHRYKLIRRRVIWLI
;
A
#
# COMPACT_ATOMS: atom_id res chain seq x y z
N LYS A 1 1.32 6.93 -23.29
CA LYS A 1 2.50 7.81 -23.51
C LYS A 1 2.55 8.12 -25.00
N PRO A 2 2.94 9.33 -25.43
CA PRO A 2 3.18 9.61 -26.84
C PRO A 2 4.20 8.61 -27.43
N ALA A 3 4.16 8.40 -28.75
CA ALA A 3 5.18 7.61 -29.42
C ALA A 3 6.57 8.23 -29.22
N LYS A 4 7.63 7.42 -29.32
CA LYS A 4 9.02 7.91 -29.21
C LYS A 4 9.31 9.03 -30.22
N ASN A 5 8.69 8.98 -31.39
CA ASN A 5 8.61 10.09 -32.34
C ASN A 5 7.31 10.85 -32.12
N ILE A 6 7.41 12.15 -31.84
CA ILE A 6 6.26 13.01 -31.55
C ILE A 6 5.36 13.17 -32.78
N ASP A 7 5.95 13.20 -33.99
CA ASP A 7 5.22 13.33 -35.26
C ASP A 7 4.31 12.14 -35.59
N ASP A 8 4.58 10.97 -34.99
CA ASP A 8 3.76 9.76 -35.15
C ASP A 8 2.58 9.71 -34.15
N SER A 9 2.47 10.68 -33.24
CA SER A 9 1.45 10.69 -32.18
C SER A 9 0.19 11.43 -32.63
N LYS A 10 -0.96 10.78 -32.46
CA LYS A 10 -2.26 11.44 -32.68
C LYS A 10 -2.41 12.67 -31.76
N PRO A 11 -3.05 13.77 -32.23
CA PRO A 11 -3.22 15.00 -31.45
C PRO A 11 -3.83 14.76 -30.06
N GLU A 12 -4.83 13.87 -29.98
CA GLU A 12 -5.54 13.54 -28.74
C GLU A 12 -4.61 12.86 -27.71
N SER A 13 -3.63 12.08 -28.19
CA SER A 13 -2.65 11.43 -27.31
C SER A 13 -1.65 12.43 -26.72
N LEU A 14 -1.30 13.47 -27.49
CA LEU A 14 -0.43 14.55 -27.02
C LEU A 14 -1.16 15.43 -25.99
N GLU A 15 -2.44 15.74 -26.23
CA GLU A 15 -3.26 16.49 -25.29
C GLU A 15 -3.47 15.72 -23.98
N ALA A 16 -3.87 14.44 -24.06
CA ALA A 16 -4.01 13.59 -22.88
C ALA A 16 -2.70 13.49 -22.08
N HIS A 17 -1.55 13.40 -22.76
CA HIS A 17 -0.25 13.40 -22.08
C HIS A 17 0.04 14.73 -21.38
N LYS A 18 -0.26 15.87 -22.02
CA LYS A 18 -0.09 17.19 -21.40
C LYS A 18 -0.93 17.33 -20.14
N ILE A 19 -2.21 16.93 -20.19
CA ILE A 19 -3.11 16.96 -19.02
C ILE A 19 -2.57 16.06 -17.91
N LYS A 20 -2.18 14.81 -18.24
CA LYS A 20 -1.64 13.85 -17.28
C LYS A 20 -0.38 14.41 -16.59
N THR A 21 0.56 14.98 -17.35
CA THR A 21 1.80 15.54 -16.81
C THR A 21 1.55 16.81 -15.98
N ALA A 22 0.58 17.64 -16.38
CA ALA A 22 0.21 18.84 -15.62
C ALA A 22 -0.47 18.52 -14.28
N PHE A 23 -1.21 17.41 -14.20
CA PHE A 23 -1.90 16.99 -12.98
C PHE A 23 -0.98 16.20 -12.02
N PHE A 24 -0.31 15.16 -12.53
CA PHE A 24 0.55 14.27 -11.74
C PHE A 24 1.94 14.88 -11.50
N THR A 25 1.93 16.05 -10.85
CA THR A 25 3.14 16.70 -10.35
C THR A 25 3.66 15.96 -9.11
N HIS A 26 4.91 16.21 -8.76
CA HIS A 26 5.53 15.58 -7.59
C HIS A 26 4.74 15.82 -6.27
N PRO A 27 4.28 17.05 -5.93
CA PRO A 27 3.43 17.27 -4.76
C PRO A 27 2.10 16.53 -4.83
N THR A 28 1.43 16.53 -5.99
CA THR A 28 0.15 15.83 -6.17
C THR A 28 0.31 14.32 -5.96
N LEU A 29 1.33 13.72 -6.58
CA LEU A 29 1.62 12.29 -6.44
C LEU A 29 1.93 11.92 -5.00
N THR A 30 2.76 12.71 -4.32
CA THR A 30 3.12 12.48 -2.92
C THR A 30 1.90 12.50 -2.01
N GLU A 31 1.01 13.48 -2.18
CA GLU A 31 -0.21 13.58 -1.38
C GLU A 31 -1.19 12.45 -1.67
N ILE A 32 -1.37 12.09 -2.96
CA ILE A 32 -2.19 10.93 -3.34
C ILE A 32 -1.66 9.65 -2.69
N GLY A 33 -0.36 9.38 -2.83
CA GLY A 33 0.27 8.19 -2.26
C GLY A 33 0.09 8.10 -0.74
N ARG A 34 0.36 9.21 -0.03
CA ARG A 34 0.17 9.27 1.43
C ARG A 34 -1.28 9.01 1.81
N ARG A 35 -2.25 9.68 1.17
CA ARG A 35 -3.66 9.54 1.53
C ARG A 35 -4.24 8.17 1.24
N LEU A 36 -3.87 7.56 0.11
CA LEU A 36 -4.31 6.20 -0.21
C LEU A 36 -3.94 5.25 0.93
N VAL A 37 -2.68 5.29 1.36
CA VAL A 37 -2.19 4.41 2.43
C VAL A 37 -2.73 4.83 3.81
N SER A 38 -2.69 6.12 4.16
CA SER A 38 -3.01 6.57 5.52
C SER A 38 -4.50 6.67 5.83
N HIS A 39 -5.37 6.60 4.82
CA HIS A 39 -6.82 6.72 5.02
C HIS A 39 -7.62 5.57 4.41
N TYR A 40 -7.25 5.10 3.22
CA TYR A 40 -8.07 4.13 2.48
C TYR A 40 -7.62 2.68 2.69
N PHE A 41 -6.36 2.45 3.04
CA PHE A 41 -5.84 1.10 3.30
C PHE A 41 -6.10 0.62 4.73
N LEU A 42 -6.55 1.50 5.62
CA LEU A 42 -6.88 1.12 6.99
C LEU A 42 -8.08 0.17 6.99
N LEU A 43 -7.97 -0.95 7.70
CA LEU A 43 -9.14 -1.81 7.96
C LEU A 43 -10.20 -1.02 8.73
N THR A 44 -11.43 -1.12 8.23
CA THR A 44 -12.62 -0.55 8.85
C THR A 44 -13.10 -1.41 10.03
N GLU A 45 -13.91 -0.84 10.93
CA GLU A 45 -14.50 -1.62 12.03
C GLU A 45 -15.42 -2.75 11.51
N GLU A 46 -16.05 -2.58 10.35
CA GLU A 46 -16.86 -3.62 9.70
C GLU A 46 -15.99 -4.81 9.28
N GLU A 47 -14.86 -4.54 8.62
CA GLU A 47 -13.90 -5.57 8.23
C GLU A 47 -13.25 -6.25 9.44
N LEU A 48 -12.93 -5.48 10.49
CA LEU A 48 -12.41 -6.04 11.74
C LEU A 48 -13.46 -6.93 12.41
N THR A 49 -14.73 -6.52 12.43
CA THR A 49 -15.83 -7.32 12.98
C THR A 49 -16.03 -8.60 12.17
N MET A 50 -16.05 -8.51 10.84
CA MET A 50 -16.11 -9.67 9.95
C MET A 50 -14.96 -10.63 10.22
N TRP A 51 -13.74 -10.12 10.42
CA TRP A 51 -12.60 -10.98 10.76
C TRP A 51 -12.81 -11.72 12.09
N GLU A 52 -13.40 -11.08 13.10
CA GLU A 52 -13.68 -11.76 14.38
C GLU A 52 -14.83 -12.79 14.27
N GLU A 53 -15.88 -12.48 13.50
CA GLU A 53 -17.11 -13.28 13.43
C GLU A 53 -17.05 -14.39 12.36
N ASP A 54 -16.46 -14.09 11.20
CA ASP A 54 -16.33 -14.97 10.03
C ASP A 54 -14.97 -14.76 9.33
N PRO A 55 -13.87 -15.30 9.89
CA PRO A 55 -12.53 -15.11 9.34
C PRO A 55 -12.33 -15.71 7.95
N GLU A 56 -13.14 -16.70 7.54
CA GLU A 56 -13.07 -17.30 6.21
C GLU A 56 -13.60 -16.33 5.15
N SER A 57 -14.78 -15.74 5.39
CA SER A 57 -15.33 -14.70 4.51
C SER A 57 -14.40 -13.49 4.41
N PHE A 58 -13.85 -13.03 5.54
CA PHE A 58 -12.86 -11.94 5.54
C PHE A 58 -11.65 -12.28 4.66
N ALA A 59 -11.10 -13.50 4.79
CA ALA A 59 -9.95 -13.93 4.00
C ALA A 59 -10.28 -14.00 2.49
N VAL A 60 -11.49 -14.43 2.11
CA VAL A 60 -11.95 -14.48 0.72
C VAL A 60 -12.09 -13.08 0.12
N GLU A 61 -12.67 -12.13 0.86
CA GLU A 61 -12.82 -10.75 0.39
C GLU A 61 -11.46 -10.05 0.20
N GLU A 62 -10.50 -10.35 1.08
CA GLU A 62 -9.15 -9.76 1.02
C GLU A 62 -8.22 -10.45 0.00
N ALA A 63 -8.24 -11.78 -0.11
CA ALA A 63 -7.34 -12.54 -0.99
C ALA A 63 -7.58 -12.29 -2.50
N GLY A 64 -8.63 -11.55 -2.83
CA GLY A 64 -8.82 -10.99 -4.16
C GLY A 64 -9.75 -11.80 -5.06
N GLY A 65 -9.92 -11.23 -6.25
CA GLY A 65 -10.99 -11.54 -7.19
C GLY A 65 -11.50 -10.24 -7.79
N ASP A 66 -12.81 -10.12 -7.93
CA ASP A 66 -13.46 -8.90 -8.44
C ASP A 66 -13.86 -7.92 -7.32
N SER A 67 -13.37 -8.09 -6.08
CA SER A 67 -13.73 -7.25 -4.93
C SER A 67 -13.39 -5.77 -5.13
N TRP A 68 -12.35 -5.45 -5.89
CA TRP A 68 -12.01 -4.09 -6.30
C TRP A 68 -13.13 -3.36 -7.07
N LYS A 69 -14.09 -4.08 -7.66
CA LYS A 69 -15.24 -3.49 -8.35
C LYS A 69 -16.34 -3.01 -7.40
N TYR A 70 -16.35 -3.53 -6.17
CA TYR A 70 -17.47 -3.38 -5.23
C TYR A 70 -17.05 -2.77 -3.89
N SER A 71 -15.78 -2.91 -3.50
CA SER A 71 -15.25 -2.50 -2.20
C SER A 71 -14.21 -1.39 -2.34
N LEU A 72 -14.33 -0.36 -1.50
CA LEU A 72 -13.51 0.85 -1.58
C LEU A 72 -12.02 0.58 -1.36
N ARG A 73 -11.66 -0.17 -0.32
CA ARG A 73 -10.26 -0.43 0.02
C ARG A 73 -9.54 -1.21 -1.09
N PRO A 74 -10.02 -2.39 -1.56
CA PRO A 74 -9.43 -3.07 -2.71
C PRO A 74 -9.38 -2.21 -3.98
N CYS A 75 -10.40 -1.37 -4.24
CA CYS A 75 -10.39 -0.43 -5.35
C CYS A 75 -9.23 0.58 -5.25
N THR A 76 -9.02 1.14 -4.06
CA THR A 76 -7.91 2.08 -3.83
C THR A 76 -6.55 1.41 -3.83
N GLU A 77 -6.45 0.13 -3.47
CA GLU A 77 -5.23 -0.68 -3.59
C GLU A 77 -4.84 -0.88 -5.07
N VAL A 78 -5.83 -1.16 -5.94
CA VAL A 78 -5.62 -1.22 -7.40
C VAL A 78 -5.18 0.14 -7.96
N LEU A 79 -5.85 1.23 -7.54
CA LEU A 79 -5.44 2.58 -7.93
C LEU A 79 -4.01 2.92 -7.48
N PHE A 80 -3.65 2.55 -6.25
CA PHE A 80 -2.31 2.73 -5.72
C PHE A 80 -1.28 1.99 -6.57
N LEU A 81 -1.51 0.71 -6.89
CA LEU A 81 -0.64 -0.08 -7.76
C LEU A 81 -0.44 0.59 -9.12
N ASP A 82 -1.53 1.02 -9.77
CA ASP A 82 -1.46 1.68 -11.08
C ASP A 82 -0.63 2.97 -11.04
N ILE A 83 -0.83 3.81 -10.02
CA ILE A 83 -0.06 5.05 -9.86
C ILE A 83 1.40 4.73 -9.51
N PHE A 84 1.64 3.79 -8.59
CA PHE A 84 2.99 3.40 -8.16
C PHE A 84 3.80 2.84 -9.33
N HIS A 85 3.21 1.96 -10.15
CA HIS A 85 3.85 1.42 -11.35
C HIS A 85 4.27 2.52 -12.33
N ASN A 86 3.44 3.56 -12.50
CA ASN A 86 3.70 4.65 -13.43
C ASN A 86 4.66 5.73 -12.89
N TYR A 87 4.77 5.85 -11.56
CA TYR A 87 5.42 6.97 -10.87
C TYR A 87 6.31 6.55 -9.69
N SER A 88 6.83 5.32 -9.70
CA SER A 88 7.62 4.72 -8.62
C SER A 88 8.78 5.60 -8.18
N GLN A 89 9.48 6.25 -9.11
CA GLN A 89 10.57 7.19 -8.79
C GLN A 89 10.16 8.29 -7.79
N THR A 90 8.91 8.75 -7.84
CA THR A 90 8.37 9.72 -6.87
C THR A 90 7.80 9.05 -5.62
N LEU A 91 7.14 7.91 -5.77
CA LEU A 91 6.36 7.29 -4.69
C LEU A 91 7.18 6.36 -3.79
N THR A 92 8.24 5.73 -4.29
CA THR A 92 9.15 4.91 -3.49
C THR A 92 9.69 5.66 -2.27
N PRO A 93 10.32 6.85 -2.38
CA PRO A 93 10.81 7.55 -1.18
C PRO A 93 9.69 7.93 -0.20
N VAL A 94 8.47 8.18 -0.69
CA VAL A 94 7.31 8.48 0.16
C VAL A 94 6.92 7.26 0.98
N LEU A 95 6.84 6.09 0.36
CA LEU A 95 6.48 4.85 1.05
C LEU A 95 7.57 4.41 2.03
N LEU A 96 8.85 4.58 1.67
CA LEU A 96 9.97 4.29 2.59
C LEU A 96 9.97 5.20 3.82
N ASP A 97 9.67 6.49 3.64
CA ASP A 97 9.49 7.44 4.75
C ASP A 97 8.35 6.98 5.68
N MET A 98 7.23 6.51 5.12
CA MET A 98 6.13 5.94 5.91
C MET A 98 6.55 4.69 6.70
N VAL A 99 7.35 3.80 6.11
CA VAL A 99 7.91 2.63 6.81
C VAL A 99 8.84 3.06 7.94
N GLN A 100 9.76 3.99 7.67
CA GLN A 100 10.72 4.49 8.65
C GLN A 100 10.03 5.15 9.85
N ASN A 101 8.98 5.94 9.62
CA ASN A 101 8.20 6.59 10.67
C ASN A 101 7.44 5.61 11.59
N LEU A 102 7.30 4.34 11.19
CA LEU A 102 6.64 3.29 11.95
C LEU A 102 7.61 2.24 12.51
N GLN A 103 8.92 2.43 12.33
CA GLN A 103 9.92 1.53 12.90
C GLN A 103 9.92 1.57 14.44
N GLY A 104 10.31 0.44 15.03
CA GLY A 104 10.36 0.28 16.48
C GLY A 104 9.09 -0.32 17.10
N PRO A 105 9.02 -0.33 18.44
CA PRO A 105 7.90 -0.92 19.17
C PRO A 105 6.61 -0.16 18.92
N THR A 106 5.52 -0.88 18.65
CA THR A 106 4.17 -0.34 18.55
C THR A 106 3.42 -0.60 19.84
N ASP A 107 2.77 0.42 20.39
CA ASP A 107 1.92 0.25 21.56
C ASP A 107 0.69 -0.57 21.17
N VAL A 108 0.45 -1.67 21.90
CA VAL A 108 -0.68 -2.58 21.64
C VAL A 108 -2.03 -1.95 21.96
N GLU A 109 -2.05 -0.86 22.72
CA GLU A 109 -3.26 -0.09 23.04
C GLU A 109 -3.56 0.98 21.98
N ASP A 110 -2.58 1.37 21.16
CA ASP A 110 -2.78 2.31 20.07
C ASP A 110 -3.32 1.60 18.81
N ARG A 111 -4.64 1.47 18.73
CA ARG A 111 -5.33 0.87 17.58
C ARG A 111 -5.02 1.62 16.28
N VAL A 112 -4.86 2.94 16.31
CA VAL A 112 -4.61 3.75 15.11
C VAL A 112 -3.21 3.46 14.58
N GLN A 113 -2.21 3.36 15.46
CA GLN A 113 -0.85 3.02 15.08
C GLN A 113 -0.76 1.59 14.51
N LEU A 114 -1.49 0.62 15.08
CA LEU A 114 -1.56 -0.75 14.56
C LEU A 114 -2.16 -0.79 13.14
N LEU A 115 -3.28 -0.11 12.92
CA LEU A 115 -3.92 -0.03 11.60
C LEU A 115 -3.04 0.68 10.57
N MET A 116 -2.38 1.76 10.97
CA MET A 116 -1.45 2.49 10.10
C MET A 116 -0.26 1.61 9.70
N LYS A 117 0.31 0.84 10.64
CA LYS A 117 1.41 -0.08 10.36
C LYS A 117 0.98 -1.21 9.42
N ASP A 118 -0.20 -1.79 9.63
CA ASP A 118 -0.78 -2.76 8.69
C ASP A 118 -0.93 -2.17 7.28
N ALA A 119 -1.51 -0.98 7.16
CA ALA A 119 -1.71 -0.31 5.88
C ALA A 119 -0.40 0.01 5.15
N VAL A 120 0.62 0.49 5.85
CA VAL A 120 1.95 0.74 5.28
C VAL A 120 2.60 -0.55 4.82
N TYR A 121 2.53 -1.61 5.62
CA TYR A 121 3.07 -2.92 5.24
C TYR A 121 2.32 -3.52 4.05
N ASN A 122 0.99 -3.35 4.00
CA ASN A 122 0.16 -3.73 2.86
C ASN A 122 0.65 -3.03 1.57
N ALA A 123 0.84 -1.71 1.63
CA ALA A 123 1.35 -0.92 0.52
C ALA A 123 2.73 -1.38 0.03
N VAL A 124 3.63 -1.75 0.94
CA VAL A 124 4.95 -2.30 0.58
C VAL A 124 4.81 -3.64 -0.14
N GLY A 125 3.97 -4.55 0.35
CA GLY A 125 3.78 -5.85 -0.29
C GLY A 125 3.08 -5.74 -1.64
N LEU A 126 2.11 -4.84 -1.79
CA LEU A 126 1.47 -4.54 -3.07
C LEU A 126 2.51 -4.03 -4.09
N ALA A 127 3.36 -3.09 -3.69
CA ALA A 127 4.41 -2.53 -4.55
C ALA A 127 5.74 -3.33 -4.52
N ALA A 128 5.73 -4.58 -4.08
CA ALA A 128 6.95 -5.36 -3.85
C ALA A 128 7.81 -5.50 -5.12
N TYR A 129 7.18 -5.63 -6.29
CA TYR A 129 7.88 -5.72 -7.57
C TYR A 129 8.68 -4.45 -7.90
N GLU A 130 8.05 -3.28 -7.75
CA GLU A 130 8.70 -1.98 -7.97
C GLU A 130 9.74 -1.64 -6.90
N LEU A 131 9.62 -2.22 -5.69
CA LEU A 131 10.50 -1.97 -4.56
C LEU A 131 11.68 -2.93 -4.46
N PHE A 132 11.70 -4.02 -5.25
CA PHE A 132 12.67 -5.12 -5.12
C PHE A 132 14.13 -4.66 -5.05
N ASP A 133 14.55 -3.75 -5.93
CA ASP A 133 15.94 -3.25 -5.97
C ASP A 133 16.23 -2.13 -4.94
N THR A 134 15.20 -1.65 -4.23
CA THR A 134 15.31 -0.48 -3.33
C THR A 134 15.15 -0.84 -1.86
N VAL A 135 14.36 -1.87 -1.53
CA VAL A 135 14.13 -2.33 -0.16
C VAL A 135 15.02 -3.54 0.13
N ASP A 136 15.92 -3.41 1.10
CA ASP A 136 16.62 -4.55 1.68
C ASP A 136 15.67 -5.32 2.62
N PHE A 137 14.91 -6.25 2.04
CA PHE A 137 13.93 -7.04 2.78
C PHE A 137 14.59 -7.93 3.83
N ASP A 138 15.77 -8.50 3.54
CA ASP A 138 16.50 -9.34 4.50
C ASP A 138 16.86 -8.56 5.78
N GLN A 139 17.34 -7.33 5.61
CA GLN A 139 17.65 -6.44 6.72
C GLN A 139 16.39 -6.02 7.46
N TRP A 140 15.33 -5.63 6.74
CA TRP A 140 14.05 -5.23 7.35
C TRP A 140 13.41 -6.38 8.14
N PHE A 141 13.45 -7.60 7.59
CA PHE A 141 12.93 -8.80 8.23
C PHE A 141 13.66 -9.10 9.55
N LYS A 142 15.00 -9.14 9.53
CA LYS A 142 15.80 -9.44 10.72
C LYS A 142 15.68 -8.39 11.81
N ASN A 143 15.60 -7.12 11.44
CA ASN A 143 15.66 -6.01 12.39
C ASN A 143 14.29 -5.59 12.94
N GLN A 144 13.20 -5.84 12.21
CA GLN A 144 11.85 -5.40 12.60
C GLN A 144 10.86 -6.57 12.55
N LEU A 145 10.58 -7.09 11.35
CA LEU A 145 9.43 -7.99 11.13
C LEU A 145 9.49 -9.26 11.98
N LEU A 146 10.68 -9.83 12.17
CA LEU A 146 10.87 -11.02 13.00
C LEU A 146 10.47 -10.76 14.45
N GLY A 147 10.82 -9.59 15.01
CA GLY A 147 10.42 -9.22 16.37
C GLY A 147 8.92 -9.06 16.50
N GLU A 148 8.28 -8.49 15.48
CA GLU A 148 6.83 -8.29 15.41
C GLU A 148 6.06 -9.62 15.36
N LEU A 149 6.59 -10.63 14.66
CA LEU A 149 6.01 -11.98 14.62
C LEU A 149 6.00 -12.66 16.00
N GLN A 150 6.93 -12.32 16.89
CA GLN A 150 7.05 -12.94 18.23
C GLN A 150 6.15 -12.28 19.28
N VAL A 151 5.54 -11.13 19.00
CA VAL A 151 4.61 -10.47 19.94
C VAL A 151 3.38 -11.34 20.09
N THR A 152 3.04 -11.80 21.30
CA THR A 152 1.95 -12.76 21.53
C THR A 152 0.59 -12.12 21.81
N HIS A 153 0.54 -10.79 21.97
CA HIS A 153 -0.69 -10.07 22.29
C HIS A 153 -1.78 -10.27 21.21
N HIS A 154 -3.04 -10.45 21.63
CA HIS A 154 -4.16 -10.74 20.72
C HIS A 154 -4.32 -9.67 19.63
N ARG A 155 -4.31 -8.39 20.03
CA ARG A 155 -4.47 -7.26 19.08
C ARG A 155 -3.36 -7.17 18.03
N TYR A 156 -2.20 -7.76 18.33
CA TYR A 156 -1.07 -7.79 17.42
C TYR A 156 -1.24 -8.82 16.27
N LYS A 157 -2.34 -9.61 16.29
CA LYS A 157 -2.66 -10.56 15.21
C LYS A 157 -2.76 -9.89 13.83
N LEU A 158 -3.19 -8.63 13.80
CA LEU A 158 -3.23 -7.79 12.61
C LEU A 158 -1.84 -7.72 11.94
N ILE A 159 -0.86 -7.23 12.70
CA ILE A 159 0.52 -7.09 12.22
C ILE A 159 1.11 -8.46 11.88
N ARG A 160 0.91 -9.49 12.73
CA ARG A 160 1.43 -10.84 12.45
C ARG A 160 0.91 -11.39 11.12
N ARG A 161 -0.39 -11.27 10.85
CA ARG A 161 -0.99 -11.71 9.58
C ARG A 161 -0.37 -10.97 8.40
N ARG A 162 -0.22 -9.66 8.50
CA ARG A 162 0.37 -8.83 7.45
C ARG A 162 1.83 -9.14 7.18
N VAL A 163 2.61 -9.35 8.25
CA VAL A 163 4.02 -9.76 8.13
C VAL A 163 4.14 -11.13 7.49
N ILE A 164 3.27 -12.09 7.83
CA ILE A 164 3.25 -13.41 7.16
C ILE A 164 2.93 -13.26 5.68
N TRP A 165 1.99 -12.39 5.30
CA TRP A 165 1.65 -12.13 3.90
C TRP A 165 2.78 -11.45 3.11
N LEU A 166 3.66 -10.70 3.78
CA LEU A 166 4.83 -10.06 3.16
C LEU A 166 5.96 -11.04 2.82
N ILE A 167 5.98 -12.24 3.41
CA ILE A 167 7.03 -13.26 3.26
C ILE A 167 6.63 -14.25 2.16
#